data_AF-A0A4Q2Y0L3-F1
#
_entry.id   AF-A0A4Q2Y0L3-F1
#
_cell.length_a   1.000
_cell.length_b   1.000
_cell.length_c   1.000
_cell.angle_alpha   90.00
_cell.angle_beta   90.00
_cell.angle_gamma   90.00
#
_symmetry.space_group_name_H-M   'P 1'
#
loop_
_entity.id
_entity.type
_entity.pdbx_description
1 polymer ?
#
loop_
_entity_poly.entity_id
_entity_poly.type
_entity_poly.pdbx_seq_one_letter_code
_entity_poly.pdbx_strand_id
1 'polypeptide(L)' 'MNIHHLELFYHVARCRGVSAAARQMPYGIQQPAISAQILQLENSLGKTLFH' A
#
# COMPACT_ATOMS: atom_id res chain seq x y z
N MET A 1 -11.36 9.29 2.16
CA MET A 1 -10.95 8.06 1.44
C MET A 1 -10.28 8.49 0.14
N ASN A 2 -8.96 8.36 0.05
CA ASN A 2 -8.19 8.74 -1.13
C ASN A 2 -7.98 7.50 -2.02
N ILE A 3 -8.30 7.58 -3.32
CA ILE A 3 -8.24 6.44 -4.26
C ILE A 3 -6.84 5.82 -4.31
N HIS A 4 -5.80 6.62 -4.07
CA HIS A 4 -4.41 6.15 -4.00
C HIS A 4 -4.17 5.07 -2.94
N HIS A 5 -4.87 5.10 -1.80
CA HIS A 5 -4.70 4.07 -0.77
C HIS A 5 -5.18 2.70 -1.25
N LEU A 6 -6.29 2.68 -1.99
CA LEU A 6 -6.86 1.46 -2.56
C LEU A 6 -5.99 0.90 -3.69
N GLU A 7 -5.44 1.77 -4.52
CA GLU A 7 -4.48 1.38 -5.57
C GLU A 7 -3.22 0.74 -4.96
N LEU A 8 -2.63 1.38 -3.95
CA LEU A 8 -1.46 0.85 -3.25
C LEU A 8 -1.76 -0.46 -2.53
N PHE A 9 -2.91 -0.55 -1.87
CA PHE A 9 -3.39 -1.79 -1.26
C PHE A 9 -3.49 -2.93 -2.29
N TYR A 10 -4.16 -2.68 -3.42
CA TYR A 10 -4.31 -3.66 -4.49
C TYR A 10 -2.95 -4.15 -4.99
N HIS A 11 -2.00 -3.23 -5.21
CA HIS A 11 -0.67 -3.59 -5.68
C HIS A 11 0.15 -4.36 -4.66
N VAL A 12 0.09 -4.01 -3.37
CA VAL A 12 0.78 -4.75 -2.30
C VAL A 12 0.20 -6.15 -2.15
N ALA A 13 -1.13 -6.28 -2.17
CA ALA A 13 -1.80 -7.58 -2.14
C ALA A 13 -1.45 -8.43 -3.37
N ARG A 14 -1.44 -7.83 -4.57
CA ARG A 14 -1.12 -8.52 -5.82
C ARG A 14 0.35 -8.96 -5.88
N CYS A 15 1.27 -8.12 -5.43
CA CYS A 15 2.70 -8.41 -5.44
C CYS A 15 3.16 -9.21 -4.21
N ARG A 16 2.24 -9.49 -3.27
CA ARG A 16 2.50 -10.16 -1.98
C ARG A 16 3.61 -9.52 -1.16
N GLY A 17 3.73 -8.20 -1.22
CA GLY A 17 4.73 -7.48 -0.44
C GLY A 17 5.01 -6.06 -0.91
N VAL A 18 5.40 -5.21 0.04
CA VAL A 18 5.66 -3.78 -0.16
C VAL A 18 6.85 -3.55 -1.09
N SER A 19 7.94 -4.31 -0.93
CA SER A 19 9.14 -4.20 -1.76
C SER A 19 8.88 -4.57 -3.22
N ALA A 20 8.06 -5.60 -3.45
CA ALA A 20 7.68 -6.03 -4.79
C ALA A 20 6.73 -5.03 -5.45
N ALA A 21 5.76 -4.49 -4.69
CA ALA A 21 4.88 -3.44 -5.17
C ALA A 21 5.64 -2.18 -5.57
N ALA A 22 6.58 -1.71 -4.73
CA ALA A 22 7.40 -0.54 -5.02
C ALA A 22 8.16 -0.64 -6.36
N ARG A 23 8.64 -1.85 -6.71
CA ARG A 23 9.36 -2.12 -7.97
C ARG A 23 8.44 -2.16 -9.20
N GLN A 24 7.16 -2.49 -9.03
CA GLN A 24 6.19 -2.56 -10.13
C GLN A 24 5.45 -1.23 -10.38
N MET A 25 5.62 -0.22 -9.53
CA MET A 25 4.90 1.04 -9.69
C MET A 25 5.46 1.87 -10.86
N PRO A 26 4.59 2.32 -11.79
CA PRO A 26 5.04 2.99 -13.01
C PRO A 26 5.65 4.38 -12.77
N TYR A 27 5.28 5.04 -11.67
CA TYR A 27 5.78 6.38 -11.30
C TYR A 27 6.93 6.34 -10.28
N GLY A 28 7.32 5.16 -9.80
CA GLY A 28 8.35 5.00 -8.77
C GLY A 28 7.92 5.57 -7.41
N ILE A 29 7.76 4.69 -6.42
CA ILE A 29 7.41 5.09 -5.05
C ILE A 29 8.31 4.36 -4.06
N GLN A 30 8.69 5.08 -3.00
CA GLN A 30 9.53 4.55 -1.94
C GLN A 30 8.72 3.63 -1.02
N GLN A 31 9.30 2.50 -0.61
CA GLN A 31 8.64 1.54 0.31
C GLN A 31 8.06 2.20 1.57
N PRO A 32 8.74 3.15 2.24
CA PRO A 32 8.17 3.83 3.41
C PRO A 32 6.88 4.59 3.10
N ALA A 33 6.74 5.17 1.91
CA ALA A 33 5.53 5.89 1.51
C ALA A 33 4.35 4.93 1.29
N ILE A 34 4.62 3.74 0.74
CA ILE A 34 3.61 2.67 0.62
C ILE A 34 3.14 2.22 2.01
N SER A 35 4.09 1.92 2.90
CA SER A 35 3.77 1.47 4.26
C SER A 35 2.97 2.52 5.04
N ALA A 36 3.33 3.80 4.93
CA ALA A 36 2.59 4.88 5.57
C ALA A 36 1.14 4.99 5.05
N GLN A 37 0.94 4.86 3.73
CA GLN A 37 -0.39 4.91 3.14
C GLN A 37 -1.26 3.70 3.48
N ILE A 38 -0.66 2.51 3.60
CA ILE A 38 -1.36 1.32 4.08
C ILE A 38 -1.75 1.46 5.55
N LEU A 39 -0.85 1.96 6.39
CA LEU A 39 -1.16 2.19 7.81
C LEU A 39 -2.31 3.19 7.99
N GLN A 40 -2.34 4.27 7.18
CA GLN A 40 -3.45 5.22 7.17
C GLN A 40 -4.77 4.57 6.72
N LEU A 41 -4.71 3.65 5.76
CA LEU A 41 -5.88 2.87 5.32
C LEU A 41 -6.39 1.95 6.43
N GLU A 42 -5.50 1.21 7.09
CA GLU A 42 -5.81 0.35 8.23
C GLU A 42 -6.45 1.14 9.37
N ASN A 43 -5.87 2.29 9.72
CA ASN A 43 -6.42 3.21 10.73
C ASN A 43 -7.81 3.72 10.35
N SER A 44 -8.02 4.04 9.07
CA SER A 44 -9.33 4.51 8.57
C SER A 44 -10.38 3.39 8.58
N LEU A 45 -9.97 2.14 8.43
CA LEU A 45 -10.84 0.96 8.45
C LEU A 45 -11.00 0.35 9.86
N GLY A 46 -10.14 0.75 10.81
CA GLY A 46 -10.05 0.15 12.14
C GLY A 46 -9.64 -1.33 12.11
N LYS A 47 -8.92 -1.77 11.07
CA LYS A 47 -8.53 -3.16 10.85
C LYS A 47 -7.14 -3.27 10.27
N THR A 48 -6.40 -4.26 10.73
CA THR A 48 -5.12 -4.68 10.14
C THR A 48 -5.39 -5.48 8.86
N LEU A 49 -4.77 -5.07 7.76
CA LEU A 49 -4.88 -5.67 6.43
C LEU A 49 -3.67 -6.56 6.12
N PHE A 50 -2.50 -6.27 6.70
CA PHE A 50 -1.27 -7.05 6.51
C PHE A 50 -0.58 -7.32 7.86
N HIS A 51 -0.01 -8.53 8.03
CA HIS A 51 0.76 -8.97 9.20
C HIS A 51 2.24 -9.15 8.88
#